data_AF-A0A1S1SLK5-F1
#
_entry.id   AF-A0A1S1SLK5-F1
#
_cell.length_a   1.000
_cell.length_b   1.000
_cell.length_c   1.000
_cell.angle_alpha   90.00
_cell.angle_beta   90.00
_cell.angle_gamma   90.00
#
_symmetry.space_group_name_H-M   'P 1'
#
loop_
_entity.id
_entity.type
_entity.pdbx_description
1 polymer ?
#
loop_
_entity_poly.entity_id
_entity_poly.type
_entity_poly.pdbx_seq_one_letter_code
_entity_poly.pdbx_strand_id
1 'polypeptide(L)'
;MIHYHGTPLTPRAELLKMAGKNFCVSFANPSDADWCLANGQSVMWDSGAFTAFTKGKPVDWTKYYAWLDPRLGHPHWAVIPDVIDGTLEEQRALVATWPFPELLGAPVWHMALPTSYLLELCERWPRICFGSSGRYWQVGSDDWCRRADQAFNELEKAGLRPWVHMLRGLALSGDRWPFASADSVNVARNFKDSSACPERMARRIDAIQCPVRWMVRAEQKELFA
;
A
#
# COMPACT_ATOMS: atom_id res chain seq x y z
N MET A 1 -6.64 11.80 -2.97
CA MET A 1 -6.10 10.53 -2.47
C MET A 1 -7.18 9.47 -2.43
N ILE A 2 -6.89 8.24 -2.85
CA ILE A 2 -7.79 7.07 -2.76
C ILE A 2 -7.53 6.32 -1.44
N HIS A 3 -8.61 5.99 -0.73
CA HIS A 3 -8.54 5.31 0.57
C HIS A 3 -9.04 3.86 0.42
N TYR A 4 -8.14 2.89 0.52
CA TYR A 4 -8.46 1.46 0.41
C TYR A 4 -8.75 0.87 1.79
N HIS A 5 -10.00 0.48 2.02
CA HIS A 5 -10.42 -0.09 3.31
C HIS A 5 -10.16 -1.60 3.30
N GLY A 6 -9.30 -2.05 4.21
CA GLY A 6 -8.89 -3.45 4.32
C GLY A 6 -10.02 -4.37 4.77
N THR A 7 -10.09 -5.54 4.18
CA THR A 7 -11.06 -6.62 4.44
C THR A 7 -10.32 -7.88 4.96
N PRO A 8 -10.99 -8.82 5.65
CA PRO A 8 -12.43 -8.98 5.78
C PRO A 8 -13.10 -8.04 6.78
N LEU A 9 -14.34 -7.64 6.50
CA LEU A 9 -15.19 -6.91 7.43
C LEU A 9 -16.39 -7.78 7.84
N THR A 10 -16.38 -8.22 9.10
CA THR A 10 -17.36 -9.17 9.64
C THR A 10 -18.16 -8.56 10.79
N PRO A 11 -19.49 -8.74 10.86
CA PRO A 11 -20.32 -9.62 10.02
C PRO A 11 -20.62 -9.02 8.63
N ARG A 12 -21.02 -9.86 7.67
CA ARG A 12 -21.30 -9.47 6.27
C ARG A 12 -22.22 -8.26 6.15
N ALA A 13 -23.24 -8.15 7.01
CA ALA A 13 -24.18 -7.03 7.02
C ALA A 13 -23.51 -5.66 7.19
N GLU A 14 -22.36 -5.61 7.87
CA GLU A 14 -21.58 -4.39 8.07
C GLU A 14 -20.74 -4.05 6.84
N LEU A 15 -20.25 -5.06 6.11
CA LEU A 15 -19.56 -4.87 4.84
C LEU A 15 -20.53 -4.38 3.75
N LEU A 16 -21.79 -4.84 3.75
CA LEU A 16 -22.80 -4.38 2.79
C LEU A 16 -22.98 -2.85 2.82
N LYS A 17 -22.82 -2.22 3.99
CA LYS A 17 -22.90 -0.76 4.16
C LYS A 17 -21.74 -0.02 3.49
N MET A 18 -20.66 -0.71 3.17
CA MET A 18 -19.45 -0.15 2.53
C MET A 18 -19.51 -0.22 0.99
N ALA A 19 -20.63 -0.60 0.38
CA ALA A 19 -20.76 -0.62 -1.07
C ALA A 19 -20.36 0.74 -1.70
N GLY A 20 -19.64 0.69 -2.82
CA GLY A 20 -19.08 1.86 -3.50
C GLY A 20 -17.81 2.43 -2.87
N LYS A 21 -17.25 1.83 -1.81
CA LYS A 21 -15.92 2.21 -1.30
C LYS A 21 -14.80 1.55 -2.12
N ASN A 22 -13.56 1.97 -1.87
CA ASN A 22 -12.38 1.30 -2.41
C ASN A 22 -11.86 0.30 -1.38
N PHE A 23 -11.47 -0.90 -1.82
CA PHE A 23 -11.16 -2.01 -0.92
C PHE A 23 -9.74 -2.53 -1.08
N CYS A 24 -9.12 -2.88 0.03
CA CYS A 24 -7.90 -3.69 0.05
C CYS A 24 -8.30 -5.12 0.43
N VAL A 25 -8.02 -6.09 -0.44
CA VAL A 25 -8.31 -7.51 -0.21
C VAL A 25 -7.00 -8.28 -0.30
N SER A 26 -6.64 -8.97 0.78
CA SER A 26 -5.39 -9.72 0.87
C SER A 26 -5.55 -11.14 0.35
N PHE A 27 -4.60 -11.62 -0.44
CA PHE A 27 -4.51 -13.03 -0.84
C PHE A 27 -4.38 -13.97 0.36
N ALA A 28 -3.81 -13.49 1.48
CA ALA A 28 -3.74 -14.25 2.72
C ALA A 28 -5.12 -14.49 3.37
N ASN A 29 -6.14 -13.69 3.02
CA ASN A 29 -7.52 -13.88 3.45
C ASN A 29 -8.50 -13.33 2.39
N PRO A 30 -8.78 -14.09 1.32
CA PRO A 30 -9.51 -13.60 0.15
C PRO A 30 -11.05 -13.69 0.32
N SER A 31 -11.55 -13.87 1.54
CA SER A 31 -12.96 -14.20 1.82
C SER A 31 -13.98 -13.16 1.32
N ASP A 32 -13.56 -11.91 1.14
CA ASP A 32 -14.41 -10.82 0.65
C ASP A 32 -14.11 -10.42 -0.81
N ALA A 33 -13.25 -11.15 -1.52
CA ALA A 33 -12.75 -10.78 -2.84
C ALA A 33 -13.87 -10.57 -3.87
N ASP A 34 -14.74 -11.56 -4.05
CA ASP A 34 -15.78 -11.51 -5.09
C ASP A 34 -16.82 -10.42 -4.77
N TRP A 35 -17.15 -10.24 -3.50
CA TRP A 35 -18.06 -9.19 -3.08
C TRP A 35 -17.45 -7.80 -3.32
N CYS A 36 -16.19 -7.59 -2.94
CA CYS A 36 -15.50 -6.31 -3.13
C CYS A 36 -15.31 -5.99 -4.62
N LEU A 37 -15.04 -6.99 -5.46
CA LEU A 37 -14.95 -6.83 -6.91
C LEU A 37 -16.30 -6.39 -7.50
N ALA A 38 -17.40 -7.01 -7.08
CA ALA A 38 -18.73 -6.69 -7.61
C ALA A 38 -19.31 -5.37 -7.09
N ASN A 39 -18.90 -4.89 -5.91
CA ASN A 39 -19.55 -3.77 -5.22
C ASN A 39 -18.63 -2.58 -4.89
N GLY A 40 -17.33 -2.69 -5.13
CA GLY A 40 -16.35 -1.63 -4.89
C GLY A 40 -16.14 -0.71 -6.09
N GLN A 41 -15.76 0.54 -5.82
CA GLN A 41 -15.33 1.48 -6.89
C GLN A 41 -13.98 1.09 -7.48
N SER A 42 -13.07 0.59 -6.64
CA SER A 42 -11.82 -0.02 -7.06
C SER A 42 -11.34 -0.99 -5.99
N VAL A 43 -10.50 -1.94 -6.39
CA VAL A 43 -9.93 -2.93 -5.49
C VAL A 43 -8.43 -2.98 -5.69
N MET A 44 -7.72 -2.84 -4.59
CA MET A 44 -6.31 -3.15 -4.46
C MET A 44 -6.20 -4.59 -3.96
N TRP A 45 -5.58 -5.45 -4.76
CA TRP A 45 -5.29 -6.83 -4.39
C TRP A 45 -3.94 -6.90 -3.69
N ASP A 46 -3.96 -7.04 -2.36
CA ASP A 46 -2.77 -7.18 -1.54
C ASP A 46 -2.18 -8.60 -1.68
N SER A 47 -0.86 -8.69 -1.80
CA SER A 47 -0.12 -9.95 -2.00
C SER A 47 -0.19 -10.86 -0.76
N GLY A 48 -0.47 -10.29 0.42
CA GLY A 48 -0.43 -11.00 1.69
C GLY A 48 0.98 -11.29 2.21
N ALA A 49 2.03 -10.77 1.55
CA ALA A 49 3.44 -10.99 1.92
C ALA A 49 3.70 -10.66 3.39
N PHE A 50 3.18 -9.54 3.89
CA PHE A 50 3.30 -9.15 5.30
C PHE A 50 2.73 -10.19 6.27
N THR A 51 1.54 -10.72 5.96
CA THR A 51 0.89 -11.74 6.81
C THR A 51 1.66 -13.06 6.77
N ALA A 52 2.21 -13.42 5.61
CA ALA A 52 2.98 -14.63 5.43
C ALA A 52 4.32 -14.55 6.18
N PHE A 53 5.03 -13.43 6.04
CA PHE A 53 6.27 -13.12 6.74
C PHE A 53 6.10 -13.17 8.28
N THR A 54 5.11 -12.46 8.81
CA THR A 54 4.84 -12.43 10.26
C THR A 54 4.41 -13.78 10.84
N LYS A 55 3.93 -14.70 10.00
CA LYS A 55 3.55 -16.07 10.39
C LYS A 55 4.62 -17.11 10.02
N GLY A 56 5.75 -16.71 9.44
CA GLY A 56 6.80 -17.62 8.98
C GLY A 56 6.32 -18.63 7.93
N LYS A 57 5.38 -18.24 7.06
CA LYS A 57 4.84 -19.10 5.99
C LYS A 57 5.27 -18.58 4.62
N PRO A 58 5.71 -19.46 3.69
CA PRO A 58 5.95 -19.05 2.32
C PRO A 58 4.64 -18.72 1.61
N VAL A 59 4.69 -17.82 0.62
CA VAL A 59 3.58 -17.55 -0.30
C VAL A 59 3.85 -18.26 -1.62
N ASP A 60 2.81 -18.91 -2.16
CA ASP A 60 2.83 -19.49 -3.48
C ASP A 60 2.41 -18.43 -4.51
N TRP A 61 3.40 -17.80 -5.15
CA TRP A 61 3.17 -16.71 -6.09
C TRP A 61 2.45 -17.17 -7.36
N THR A 62 2.60 -18.42 -7.78
CA THR A 62 1.84 -18.98 -8.90
C THR A 62 0.35 -18.99 -8.59
N LYS A 63 -0.04 -19.38 -7.37
CA LYS A 63 -1.44 -19.31 -6.94
C LYS A 63 -1.92 -17.86 -6.79
N TYR A 64 -1.07 -16.96 -6.33
CA TYR A 64 -1.40 -15.54 -6.28
C TYR A 64 -1.73 -15.00 -7.68
N TYR A 65 -0.88 -15.26 -8.67
CA TYR A 65 -1.12 -14.84 -10.05
C TYR A 65 -2.38 -15.48 -10.65
N ALA A 66 -2.61 -16.79 -10.44
CA ALA A 66 -3.84 -17.45 -10.89
C ALA A 66 -5.10 -16.87 -10.23
N TRP A 67 -5.00 -16.41 -8.98
CA TRP A 67 -6.10 -15.76 -8.28
C TRP A 67 -6.37 -14.33 -8.80
N LEU A 68 -5.32 -13.62 -9.22
CA LEU A 68 -5.41 -12.28 -9.79
C LEU A 68 -5.96 -12.23 -11.21
N ASP A 69 -5.64 -13.23 -12.04
CA ASP A 69 -5.96 -13.22 -13.48
C ASP A 69 -7.43 -12.85 -13.81
N PRO A 70 -8.46 -13.45 -13.19
CA PRO A 70 -9.85 -13.07 -13.46
C PRO A 70 -10.29 -11.76 -12.79
N ARG A 71 -9.42 -11.11 -12.00
CA ARG A 71 -9.73 -9.95 -11.13
C ARG A 71 -8.96 -8.69 -11.48
N LEU A 72 -7.93 -8.80 -12.33
CA LEU A 72 -7.10 -7.68 -12.74
C LEU A 72 -7.68 -6.96 -13.96
N GLY A 73 -7.78 -5.65 -13.84
CA GLY A 73 -8.32 -4.78 -14.89
C GLY A 73 -8.77 -3.47 -14.27
N HIS A 74 -8.60 -2.36 -14.98
CA HIS A 74 -8.95 -1.05 -14.44
C HIS A 74 -10.42 -1.00 -14.00
N PRO A 75 -10.73 -0.39 -12.83
CA PRO A 75 -9.81 0.38 -11.97
C PRO A 75 -9.04 -0.46 -10.92
N HIS A 76 -9.17 -1.79 -10.93
CA HIS A 76 -8.51 -2.71 -10.00
C HIS A 76 -7.04 -2.94 -10.36
N TRP A 77 -6.20 -3.11 -9.34
CA TRP A 77 -4.76 -3.31 -9.48
C TRP A 77 -4.25 -4.14 -8.31
N ALA A 78 -3.01 -4.62 -8.40
CA ALA A 78 -2.42 -5.51 -7.39
C ALA A 78 -1.04 -5.06 -6.94
N VAL A 79 -0.70 -5.42 -5.71
CA VAL A 79 0.66 -5.31 -5.19
C VAL A 79 1.50 -6.44 -5.78
N ILE A 80 2.59 -6.09 -6.45
CA ILE A 80 3.51 -7.10 -6.97
C ILE A 80 4.19 -7.79 -5.78
N PRO A 81 4.40 -9.11 -5.83
CA PRO A 81 5.11 -9.82 -4.78
C PRO A 81 6.43 -9.16 -4.38
N ASP A 82 6.68 -9.15 -3.09
CA ASP A 82 7.81 -8.47 -2.45
C ASP A 82 8.52 -9.36 -1.42
N VAL A 83 9.78 -9.05 -1.14
CA VAL A 83 10.65 -9.75 -0.20
C VAL A 83 10.92 -8.84 0.99
N ILE A 84 10.17 -9.05 2.08
CA ILE A 84 10.35 -8.31 3.32
C ILE A 84 11.69 -8.70 3.95
N ASP A 85 12.50 -7.69 4.28
CA ASP A 85 13.86 -7.82 4.81
C ASP A 85 14.84 -8.61 3.91
N GLY A 86 14.51 -8.76 2.62
CA GLY A 86 15.40 -9.32 1.59
C GLY A 86 16.36 -8.31 0.98
N THR A 87 17.20 -8.79 0.06
CA THR A 87 18.14 -7.94 -0.69
C THR A 87 17.48 -7.26 -1.88
N LEU A 88 18.18 -6.27 -2.44
CA LEU A 88 17.74 -5.59 -3.66
C LEU A 88 17.62 -6.55 -4.86
N GLU A 89 18.56 -7.49 -4.97
CA GLU A 89 18.59 -8.49 -6.03
C GLU A 89 17.42 -9.46 -5.93
N GLU A 90 17.11 -9.92 -4.72
CA GLU A 90 15.94 -10.76 -4.45
C GLU A 90 14.63 -10.03 -4.81
N GLN A 91 14.52 -8.76 -4.40
CA GLN A 91 13.36 -7.93 -4.73
C GLN A 91 13.21 -7.72 -6.24
N ARG A 92 14.32 -7.42 -6.96
CA ARG A 92 14.30 -7.28 -8.42
C ARG A 92 13.91 -8.57 -9.13
N ALA A 93 14.48 -9.68 -8.70
CA ALA A 93 14.18 -10.99 -9.26
C ALA A 93 12.68 -11.32 -9.10
N LEU A 94 12.11 -11.03 -7.93
CA LEU A 94 10.69 -11.27 -7.67
C LEU A 94 9.78 -10.35 -8.48
N VAL A 95 10.08 -9.06 -8.57
CA VAL A 95 9.32 -8.11 -9.41
C VAL A 95 9.33 -8.53 -10.88
N ALA A 96 10.45 -9.08 -11.37
CA ALA A 96 10.55 -9.58 -12.75
C ALA A 96 9.65 -10.78 -13.06
N THR A 97 9.10 -11.46 -12.04
CA THR A 97 8.15 -12.57 -12.24
C THR A 97 6.72 -12.11 -12.53
N TRP A 98 6.44 -10.81 -12.45
CA TRP A 98 5.11 -10.25 -12.69
C TRP A 98 4.63 -10.56 -14.13
N PRO A 99 3.55 -11.34 -14.31
CA PRO A 99 3.15 -11.82 -15.64
C PRO A 99 2.15 -10.89 -16.35
N PHE A 100 1.68 -9.83 -15.68
CA PHE A 100 0.62 -8.95 -16.19
C PHE A 100 1.20 -7.61 -16.69
N PRO A 101 0.43 -6.79 -17.43
CA PRO A 101 0.84 -5.44 -17.79
C PRO A 101 1.26 -4.60 -16.57
N GLU A 102 2.29 -3.78 -16.74
CA GLU A 102 2.88 -2.99 -15.65
C GLU A 102 1.87 -2.01 -15.02
N LEU A 103 0.94 -1.50 -15.83
CA LEU A 103 -0.16 -0.63 -15.41
C LEU A 103 -1.15 -1.24 -14.40
N LEU A 104 -1.17 -2.57 -14.28
CA LEU A 104 -2.03 -3.32 -13.35
C LEU A 104 -1.31 -3.71 -12.06
N GLY A 105 0.01 -3.53 -12.00
CA GLY A 105 0.84 -3.85 -10.84
C GLY A 105 1.35 -2.60 -10.13
N ALA A 106 1.78 -2.78 -8.88
CA ALA A 106 2.57 -1.80 -8.13
C ALA A 106 3.68 -2.53 -7.35
N PRO A 107 4.96 -2.36 -7.71
CA PRO A 107 6.06 -2.92 -6.94
C PRO A 107 6.22 -2.18 -5.61
N VAL A 108 6.72 -2.90 -4.61
CA VAL A 108 7.00 -2.36 -3.28
C VAL A 108 8.45 -1.87 -3.22
N TRP A 109 8.61 -0.59 -2.93
CA TRP A 109 9.86 -0.06 -2.40
C TRP A 109 9.83 -0.17 -0.88
N HIS A 110 10.62 -1.12 -0.36
CA HIS A 110 10.87 -1.23 1.06
C HIS A 110 11.80 -0.10 1.52
N MET A 111 11.42 0.62 2.58
CA MET A 111 12.15 1.82 3.00
C MET A 111 13.60 1.57 3.45
N ALA A 112 13.93 0.34 3.83
CA ALA A 112 15.31 -0.08 4.10
C ALA A 112 16.17 -0.25 2.83
N LEU A 113 15.57 -0.40 1.64
CA LEU A 113 16.28 -0.47 0.38
C LEU A 113 16.80 0.92 -0.05
N PRO A 114 17.86 0.98 -0.89
CA PRO A 114 18.40 2.24 -1.38
C PRO A 114 17.35 3.10 -2.10
N THR A 115 17.50 4.43 -2.01
CA THR A 115 16.61 5.35 -2.74
C THR A 115 16.85 5.30 -4.25
N SER A 116 18.03 4.89 -4.72
CA SER A 116 18.28 4.67 -6.15
C SER A 116 17.31 3.64 -6.74
N TYR A 117 16.95 2.60 -5.98
CA TYR A 117 15.95 1.62 -6.42
C TYR A 117 14.54 2.22 -6.48
N LEU A 118 14.19 3.12 -5.57
CA LEU A 118 12.93 3.88 -5.65
C LEU A 118 12.84 4.65 -6.97
N LEU A 119 13.89 5.37 -7.34
CA LEU A 119 13.92 6.17 -8.57
C LEU A 119 13.79 5.26 -9.81
N GLU A 120 14.53 4.15 -9.86
CA GLU A 120 14.40 3.13 -10.92
C GLU A 120 12.95 2.62 -11.06
N LEU A 121 12.28 2.32 -9.94
CA LEU A 121 10.89 1.88 -10.00
C LEU A 121 9.97 2.97 -10.55
N CYS A 122 10.20 4.24 -10.21
CA CYS A 122 9.36 5.35 -10.66
C CYS A 122 9.53 5.70 -12.14
N GLU A 123 10.66 5.37 -12.75
CA GLU A 123 10.89 5.56 -14.19
C GLU A 123 10.12 4.55 -15.04
N ARG A 124 9.84 3.37 -14.49
CA ARG A 124 9.20 2.27 -15.21
C ARG A 124 7.73 2.08 -14.85
N TRP A 125 7.41 2.12 -13.56
CA TRP A 125 6.08 1.75 -13.06
C TRP A 125 5.20 2.98 -12.84
N PRO A 126 3.94 2.97 -13.31
CA PRO A 126 3.04 4.10 -13.13
C PRO A 126 2.57 4.26 -11.68
N ARG A 127 2.65 3.19 -10.89
CA ARG A 127 2.31 3.13 -9.47
C ARG A 127 3.37 2.35 -8.73
N ILE A 128 3.71 2.83 -7.54
CA ILE A 128 4.62 2.14 -6.62
C ILE A 128 4.03 2.13 -5.21
N CYS A 129 4.43 1.15 -4.41
CA CYS A 129 4.05 1.02 -3.01
C CYS A 129 5.23 1.41 -2.11
N PHE A 130 4.97 2.20 -1.07
CA PHE A 130 5.91 2.38 0.03
C PHE A 130 5.63 1.33 1.10
N GLY A 131 6.62 0.49 1.39
CA GLY A 131 6.55 -0.56 2.40
C GLY A 131 7.53 -0.28 3.56
N SER A 132 7.02 -0.17 4.78
CA SER A 132 7.83 -0.13 5.99
C SER A 132 8.61 -1.43 6.20
N SER A 133 9.91 -1.34 6.50
CA SER A 133 10.80 -2.48 6.76
C SER A 133 12.00 -2.07 7.64
N GLY A 134 12.71 -3.05 8.22
CA GLY A 134 13.89 -2.81 9.06
C GLY A 134 13.68 -1.73 10.15
N ARG A 135 14.62 -0.77 10.25
CA ARG A 135 14.53 0.36 11.20
C ARG A 135 13.31 1.28 11.00
N TYR A 136 12.63 1.16 9.87
CA TYR A 136 11.44 1.96 9.51
C TYR A 136 10.15 1.15 9.66
N TRP A 137 10.14 0.09 10.47
CA TRP A 137 8.97 -0.79 10.63
C TRP A 137 7.73 -0.06 11.16
N GLN A 138 7.90 0.84 12.14
CA GLN A 138 6.81 1.57 12.77
C GLN A 138 6.43 2.79 11.95
N VAL A 139 5.34 2.68 11.19
CA VAL A 139 4.75 3.79 10.44
C VAL A 139 4.48 4.99 11.37
N GLY A 140 4.95 6.17 10.95
CA GLY A 140 4.78 7.42 11.71
C GLY A 140 5.79 7.65 12.84
N SER A 141 6.72 6.73 13.10
CA SER A 141 7.86 7.02 14.01
C SER A 141 8.78 8.08 13.41
N ASP A 142 9.64 8.68 14.23
CA ASP A 142 10.59 9.71 13.76
C ASP A 142 11.53 9.19 12.67
N ASP A 143 12.03 7.97 12.81
CA ASP A 143 12.89 7.34 11.79
C ASP A 143 12.14 7.10 10.49
N TRP A 144 10.90 6.61 10.58
CA TRP A 144 10.05 6.42 9.41
C TRP A 144 9.77 7.76 8.72
N CYS A 145 9.43 8.78 9.51
CA CYS A 145 9.16 10.13 9.03
C CYS A 145 10.35 10.72 8.29
N ARG A 146 11.56 10.66 8.88
CA ARG A 146 12.79 11.15 8.24
C ARG A 146 13.07 10.43 6.93
N ARG A 147 12.85 9.11 6.87
CA ARG A 147 13.07 8.32 5.67
C ARG A 147 12.05 8.60 4.58
N ALA A 148 10.78 8.81 4.94
CA ALA A 148 9.74 9.24 4.00
C ALA A 148 10.05 10.64 3.44
N ASP A 149 10.44 11.58 4.30
CA ASP A 149 10.84 12.94 3.89
C ASP A 149 12.03 12.89 2.91
N GLN A 150 13.05 12.06 3.20
CA GLN A 150 14.18 11.83 2.30
C GLN A 150 13.73 11.24 0.95
N ALA A 151 12.84 10.25 0.95
CA ALA A 151 12.34 9.63 -0.27
C ALA A 151 11.63 10.64 -1.17
N PHE A 152 10.73 11.46 -0.59
CA PHE A 152 10.03 12.50 -1.35
C PHE A 152 10.95 13.66 -1.76
N ASN A 153 11.99 13.97 -0.98
CA ASN A 153 13.04 14.90 -1.42
C ASN A 153 13.73 14.39 -2.69
N GLU A 154 14.15 13.12 -2.73
CA GLU A 154 14.81 12.55 -3.91
C GLU A 154 13.87 12.49 -5.13
N LEU A 155 12.59 12.15 -4.93
CA LEU A 155 11.59 12.20 -6.00
C LEU A 155 11.42 13.61 -6.58
N GLU A 156 11.26 14.63 -5.73
CA GLU A 156 11.11 16.01 -6.20
C GLU A 156 12.40 16.54 -6.86
N LYS A 157 13.59 16.20 -6.33
CA LYS A 157 14.89 16.54 -6.95
C LYS A 157 15.02 15.92 -8.35
N ALA A 158 14.55 14.69 -8.54
CA ALA A 158 14.51 14.02 -9.83
C ALA A 158 13.38 14.51 -10.76
N GLY A 159 12.49 15.40 -10.28
CA GLY A 159 11.32 15.85 -11.02
C GLY A 159 10.23 14.79 -11.19
N LEU A 160 10.30 13.69 -10.43
CA LEU A 160 9.37 12.57 -10.49
C LEU A 160 8.19 12.80 -9.54
N ARG A 161 6.97 12.58 -10.06
CA ARG A 161 5.71 12.66 -9.28
C ARG A 161 4.86 11.41 -9.50
N PRO A 162 5.36 10.23 -9.08
CA PRO A 162 4.68 8.96 -9.32
C PRO A 162 3.42 8.83 -8.48
N TRP A 163 2.55 7.89 -8.84
CA TRP A 163 1.49 7.45 -7.93
C TRP A 163 2.12 6.65 -6.78
N VAL A 164 2.30 7.29 -5.62
CA VAL A 164 2.73 6.61 -4.41
C VAL A 164 1.52 6.08 -3.63
N HIS A 165 1.47 4.75 -3.48
CA HIS A 165 0.57 4.07 -2.56
C HIS A 165 1.29 3.80 -1.23
N MET A 166 0.76 4.28 -0.10
CA MET A 166 1.34 3.99 1.22
C MET A 166 0.68 2.76 1.85
N LEU A 167 1.45 1.67 2.01
CA LEU A 167 0.95 0.45 2.65
C LEU A 167 0.68 0.69 4.13
N ARG A 168 -0.53 0.36 4.61
CA ARG A 168 -0.99 0.59 5.99
C ARG A 168 -0.94 2.08 6.39
N GLY A 169 -1.04 2.98 5.42
CA GLY A 169 -0.78 4.41 5.56
C GLY A 169 -1.98 5.32 5.85
N LEU A 170 -3.22 4.81 5.94
CA LEU A 170 -4.39 5.71 6.05
C LEU A 170 -4.38 6.65 7.26
N ALA A 171 -3.67 6.32 8.34
CA ALA A 171 -3.52 7.20 9.50
C ALA A 171 -2.66 8.44 9.21
N LEU A 172 -1.85 8.40 8.14
CA LEU A 172 -1.00 9.51 7.69
C LEU A 172 -1.67 10.34 6.58
N SER A 173 -2.89 9.99 6.17
CA SER A 173 -3.66 10.79 5.23
C SER A 173 -3.82 12.21 5.78
N GLY A 174 -3.59 13.21 4.93
CA GLY A 174 -3.72 14.63 5.29
C GLY A 174 -2.53 15.24 6.03
N ASP A 175 -1.50 14.44 6.33
CA ASP A 175 -0.20 14.98 6.74
C ASP A 175 0.56 15.51 5.51
N ARG A 176 1.86 15.75 5.65
CA ARG A 176 2.73 16.43 4.68
C ARG A 176 3.05 15.64 3.41
N TRP A 177 2.86 14.33 3.37
CA TRP A 177 3.30 13.51 2.23
C TRP A 177 2.23 13.44 1.14
N PRO A 178 2.60 13.62 -0.15
CA PRO A 178 1.65 13.64 -1.25
C PRO A 178 1.27 12.24 -1.72
N PHE A 179 0.74 11.40 -0.81
CA PHE A 179 0.27 10.06 -1.18
C PHE A 179 -0.94 10.13 -2.12
N ALA A 180 -0.85 9.42 -3.23
CA ALA A 180 -1.96 9.28 -4.17
C ALA A 180 -3.02 8.30 -3.65
N SER A 181 -2.60 7.29 -2.88
CA SER A 181 -3.49 6.38 -2.17
C SER A 181 -2.83 5.73 -0.95
N ALA A 182 -3.63 5.14 -0.06
CA ALA A 182 -3.14 4.28 1.02
C ALA A 182 -4.20 3.26 1.40
N ASP A 183 -3.81 2.24 2.15
CA ASP A 183 -4.72 1.26 2.73
C ASP A 183 -4.61 1.18 4.26
N SER A 184 -5.63 0.60 4.89
CA SER A 184 -5.60 0.20 6.30
C SER A 184 -6.76 -0.71 6.62
N VAL A 185 -6.55 -1.61 7.57
CA VAL A 185 -7.59 -2.45 8.19
C VAL A 185 -8.34 -1.75 9.34
N ASN A 186 -8.13 -0.45 9.55
CA ASN A 186 -8.69 0.32 10.69
C ASN A 186 -10.21 0.14 10.83
N VAL A 187 -10.96 0.35 9.74
CA VAL A 187 -12.43 0.22 9.77
C VAL A 187 -12.82 -1.20 10.18
N ALA A 188 -12.29 -2.22 9.51
CA ALA A 188 -12.62 -3.62 9.79
C ALA A 188 -12.26 -4.09 11.21
N ARG A 189 -11.19 -3.52 11.80
CA ARG A 189 -10.76 -3.85 13.17
C ARG A 189 -11.57 -3.13 14.24
N ASN A 190 -11.81 -1.83 14.08
CA ASN A 190 -12.20 -0.97 15.21
C ASN A 190 -13.68 -0.55 15.21
N PHE A 191 -14.45 -0.86 14.16
CA PHE A 191 -15.88 -0.53 14.15
C PHE A 191 -16.67 -1.26 15.24
N LYS A 192 -16.21 -2.47 15.60
CA LYS A 192 -16.81 -3.32 16.65
C LYS A 192 -16.67 -2.69 18.04
N ASP A 193 -15.54 -2.04 18.29
CA ASP A 193 -15.20 -1.50 19.61
C ASP A 193 -15.84 -0.14 19.87
N SER A 194 -16.34 0.53 18.83
CA SER A 194 -16.79 1.92 18.90
C SER A 194 -18.30 2.10 18.76
N SER A 195 -19.08 1.02 18.63
CA SER A 195 -20.51 1.03 18.23
C SER A 195 -20.78 1.82 16.94
N ALA A 196 -19.73 2.19 16.20
CA ALA A 196 -19.81 3.05 15.05
C ALA A 196 -20.09 2.22 13.80
N CYS A 197 -21.00 2.72 12.97
CA CYS A 197 -21.21 2.17 11.63
C CYS A 197 -19.89 2.25 10.83
N PRO A 198 -19.41 1.15 10.22
CA PRO A 198 -18.16 1.15 9.46
C PRO A 198 -18.18 2.15 8.30
N GLU A 199 -19.34 2.35 7.66
CA GLU A 199 -19.49 3.36 6.60
C GLU A 199 -19.23 4.77 7.14
N ARG A 200 -19.69 5.09 8.36
CA ARG A 200 -19.44 6.40 8.97
C ARG A 200 -17.97 6.59 9.31
N MET A 201 -17.29 5.53 9.75
CA MET A 201 -15.83 5.57 9.98
C MET A 201 -15.09 5.78 8.66
N ALA A 202 -15.43 5.00 7.63
CA ALA A 202 -14.85 5.11 6.30
C ALA A 202 -15.06 6.50 5.71
N ARG A 203 -16.28 7.05 5.79
CA ARG A 203 -16.59 8.41 5.29
C ARG A 203 -15.73 9.50 5.93
N ARG A 204 -15.42 9.38 7.23
CA ARG A 204 -14.53 10.34 7.91
C ARG A 204 -13.10 10.25 7.38
N ILE A 205 -12.61 9.03 7.12
CA ILE A 205 -11.29 8.80 6.53
C ILE A 205 -11.26 9.31 5.10
N ASP A 206 -12.28 8.99 4.29
CA ASP A 206 -12.38 9.37 2.88
C ASP A 206 -12.39 10.90 2.66
N ALA A 207 -12.81 11.66 3.67
CA ALA A 207 -12.87 13.13 3.63
C ALA A 207 -11.48 13.80 3.75
N ILE A 208 -10.43 13.05 4.06
CA ILE A 208 -9.08 13.59 4.27
C ILE A 208 -8.31 13.53 2.95
N GLN A 209 -7.57 14.59 2.61
CA GLN A 209 -6.80 14.65 1.36
C GLN A 209 -5.34 15.02 1.64
N CYS A 210 -4.42 14.36 0.94
CA CYS A 210 -3.01 14.70 0.96
C CYS A 210 -2.70 15.90 0.06
N PRO A 211 -1.59 16.63 0.32
CA PRO A 211 -1.12 17.66 -0.59
C PRO A 211 -0.80 17.09 -1.98
N VAL A 212 -0.94 17.90 -3.01
CA VAL A 212 -0.63 17.49 -4.40
C VAL A 212 0.87 17.47 -4.67
N ARG A 213 1.64 18.34 -3.99
CA ARG A 213 3.07 18.51 -4.20
C ARG A 213 3.84 18.32 -2.91
N TRP A 214 5.04 17.77 -3.03
CA TRP A 214 6.00 17.77 -1.95
C TRP A 214 6.68 19.15 -1.86
N MET A 215 6.89 19.64 -0.64
CA MET A 215 7.79 20.76 -0.39
C MET A 215 9.06 20.18 0.20
N VAL A 216 10.18 20.36 -0.51
CA VAL A 216 11.49 19.86 -0.08
C VAL A 216 11.79 20.28 1.34
N ARG A 217 12.21 19.33 2.17
CA ARG A 217 12.48 19.54 3.60
C ARG A 217 13.96 19.41 3.89
N ALA A 218 14.42 20.15 4.90
CA ALA A 218 15.77 20.00 5.40
C ALA A 218 15.96 18.58 5.96
N GLU A 219 17.06 17.94 5.54
CA GLU A 219 17.44 16.62 6.05
C GLU A 219 18.27 16.81 7.32
N GLN A 220 17.83 16.21 8.42
CA GLN A 220 18.62 16.17 9.65
C GLN A 220 19.76 15.18 9.44
N LYS A 221 20.98 15.71 9.21
CA LYS A 221 22.20 14.89 9.20
C LYS A 221 22.62 14.63 10.65
N GLU A 222 22.95 13.39 10.98
CA GLU A 222 23.60 13.10 12.26
C GLU A 222 24.95 13.81 12.29
N LEU A 223 25.22 14.51 13.39
CA LEU A 223 26.39 15.38 13.53
C LEU A 223 27.71 14.61 13.66
N PHE A 224 27.67 13.28 13.84
CA PHE A 224 28.84 12.43 13.98
C PHE A 224 28.56 11.03 13.40
N ALA A 225 29.43 10.57 12.51
CA ALA A 225 29.54 9.18 12.05
C ALA A 225 30.84 8.58 12.59
#